data_AF-A0A965VLW5-F1
#
_entry.id   AF-A0A965VLW5-F1
#
_cell.length_a   1.000
_cell.length_b   1.000
_cell.length_c   1.000
_cell.angle_alpha   90.00
_cell.angle_beta   90.00
_cell.angle_gamma   90.00
#
_symmetry.space_group_name_H-M   'P 1'
#
loop_
_entity.id
_entity.type
_entity.pdbx_description
1 polymer ?
#
loop_
_entity_poly.entity_id
_entity_poly.type
_entity_poly.pdbx_seq_one_letter_code
_entity_poly.pdbx_strand_id
1 'polypeptide(L)'
;KCEIICGAANNQLLDEVKHGALLAQKNILYAPDFVVNAGGIINVYYELEGYNRERAIAHAEGIYQTLTQVIQISHTQAIPTYLAANQLAENRLQRIATLKTRR
;
A
#
# COMPACT_ATOMS: atom_id res chain seq x y z
N LYS A 1 10.87 4.22 -21.70
CA LYS A 1 10.81 2.95 -20.95
C LYS A 1 11.11 3.27 -19.49
N CYS A 2 10.47 2.61 -18.53
CA CYS A 2 10.72 2.80 -17.10
C CYS A 2 10.89 1.44 -16.41
N GLU A 3 11.53 1.47 -15.25
CA GLU A 3 11.72 0.29 -14.38
C GLU A 3 10.74 0.29 -13.21
N ILE A 4 10.17 1.46 -12.88
CA ILE A 4 9.30 1.67 -11.73
C ILE A 4 8.07 2.48 -12.16
N ILE A 5 6.91 2.08 -11.65
CA ILE A 5 5.66 2.84 -11.70
C ILE A 5 5.27 3.17 -10.25
N CYS A 6 5.35 4.46 -9.90
CA CYS A 6 4.99 4.98 -8.59
C CYS A 6 4.37 6.37 -8.79
N GLY A 7 3.05 6.46 -8.70
CA GLY A 7 2.31 7.68 -8.98
C GLY A 7 1.02 7.77 -8.15
N ALA A 8 0.46 8.98 -8.06
CA ALA A 8 -0.68 9.28 -7.18
C ALA A 8 -2.07 9.05 -7.81
N ALA A 9 -2.15 8.64 -9.08
CA ALA A 9 -3.43 8.37 -9.74
C ALA A 9 -4.16 7.19 -9.08
N ASN A 10 -5.50 7.21 -9.12
CA ASN A 10 -6.34 6.12 -8.60
C ASN A 10 -6.70 5.13 -9.71
N ASN A 11 -6.85 3.85 -9.36
CA ASN A 11 -7.24 2.76 -10.25
C ASN A 11 -6.30 2.62 -11.46
N GLN A 12 -4.99 2.63 -11.21
CA GLN A 12 -3.98 2.66 -12.28
C GLN A 12 -3.99 1.38 -13.15
N LEU A 13 -4.32 0.24 -12.54
CA LEU A 13 -4.48 -1.03 -13.25
C LEU A 13 -5.95 -1.23 -13.59
N LEU A 14 -6.30 -1.19 -14.89
CA LEU A 14 -7.67 -1.45 -15.33
C LEU A 14 -8.14 -2.88 -15.02
N ASP A 15 -7.23 -3.85 -15.04
CA ASP A 15 -7.42 -5.24 -14.60
C ASP A 15 -6.20 -5.61 -13.76
N GLU A 16 -6.37 -5.69 -12.45
CA GLU A 16 -5.25 -5.89 -11.51
C GLU A 16 -4.57 -7.24 -11.72
N VAL A 17 -5.34 -8.30 -12.00
CA VAL A 17 -4.83 -9.65 -12.18
C VAL A 17 -3.97 -9.71 -13.44
N LYS A 18 -4.52 -9.23 -14.56
CA LYS A 18 -3.83 -9.26 -15.84
C LYS A 18 -2.66 -8.28 -15.89
N HIS A 19 -2.88 -7.02 -15.52
CA HIS A 19 -1.88 -5.97 -15.69
C HIS A 19 -0.81 -6.04 -14.61
N GLY A 20 -1.15 -6.40 -13.37
CA GLY A 20 -0.17 -6.62 -12.30
C GLY A 20 0.80 -7.76 -12.64
N ALA A 21 0.28 -8.90 -13.15
CA ALA A 21 1.11 -10.00 -13.60
C ALA A 21 2.00 -9.62 -14.79
N LEU A 22 1.48 -8.86 -15.76
CA LEU A 22 2.25 -8.41 -16.92
C LEU A 22 3.42 -7.49 -16.53
N LEU A 23 3.22 -6.59 -15.56
CA LEU A 23 4.28 -5.73 -15.05
C LEU A 23 5.39 -6.56 -14.38
N ALA A 24 5.02 -7.54 -13.56
CA ALA A 24 5.98 -8.46 -12.94
C ALA A 24 6.78 -9.26 -13.99
N GLN A 25 6.11 -9.81 -15.01
CA GLN A 25 6.77 -10.52 -16.13
C GLN A 25 7.75 -9.63 -16.91
N LYS A 26 7.47 -8.32 -16.98
CA LYS A 26 8.33 -7.34 -17.64
C LYS A 26 9.42 -6.78 -16.73
N ASN A 27 9.53 -7.29 -15.50
CA ASN A 27 10.47 -6.80 -14.50
C ASN A 27 10.28 -5.29 -14.21
N ILE A 28 9.03 -4.82 -14.23
CA ILE A 28 8.64 -3.45 -13.86
C ILE A 28 8.08 -3.48 -12.44
N LEU A 29 8.71 -2.73 -11.53
CA LEU A 29 8.24 -2.60 -10.17
C LEU A 29 7.04 -1.65 -10.13
N TYR A 30 5.87 -2.18 -9.77
CA TYR A 30 4.67 -1.40 -9.53
C TYR A 30 4.49 -1.13 -8.04
N ALA A 31 4.43 0.14 -7.64
CA ALA A 31 4.00 0.54 -6.31
C ALA A 31 2.46 0.69 -6.30
N PRO A 32 1.71 -0.13 -5.56
CA PRO A 32 0.25 -0.08 -5.59
C PRO A 32 -0.28 1.31 -5.27
N ASP A 33 -1.16 1.82 -6.15
CA ASP A 33 -1.72 3.16 -6.10
C ASP A 33 -2.32 3.52 -4.74
N PHE A 34 -3.19 2.66 -4.20
CA PHE A 34 -3.85 2.86 -2.90
C PHE A 34 -2.89 2.88 -1.69
N VAL A 35 -1.65 2.38 -1.87
CA VAL A 35 -0.61 2.48 -0.83
C VAL A 35 0.09 3.84 -0.95
N VAL A 36 0.55 4.20 -2.15
CA VAL A 36 1.36 5.41 -2.36
C VAL A 36 0.55 6.70 -2.25
N ASN A 37 -0.73 6.68 -2.60
CA ASN A 37 -1.60 7.85 -2.53
C ASN A 37 -2.32 8.01 -1.17
N ALA A 38 -2.04 7.12 -0.19
CA ALA A 38 -2.70 7.09 1.12
C ALA A 38 -2.53 8.40 1.93
N GLY A 39 -1.55 9.25 1.58
CA GLY A 39 -1.30 10.51 2.26
C GLY A 39 -2.52 11.44 2.33
N GLY A 40 -3.39 11.42 1.31
CA GLY A 40 -4.63 12.19 1.32
C GLY A 40 -5.59 11.76 2.42
N ILE A 41 -5.81 10.45 2.58
CA ILE A 41 -6.68 9.88 3.62
C ILE A 41 -6.06 10.08 5.01
N ILE A 42 -4.74 9.95 5.14
CA ILE A 42 -4.02 10.23 6.39
C ILE A 42 -4.22 11.69 6.82
N ASN A 43 -4.14 12.64 5.88
CA ASN A 43 -4.37 14.05 6.19
C ASN A 43 -5.81 14.29 6.68
N VAL A 44 -6.82 13.74 5.99
CA VAL A 44 -8.23 13.85 6.39
C VAL A 44 -8.48 13.23 7.77
N TYR A 45 -7.82 12.12 8.11
CA TYR A 45 -7.91 11.53 9.45
C TYR A 45 -7.50 12.53 10.55
N TYR A 46 -6.43 13.30 10.34
CA TYR A 46 -6.01 14.31 11.31
C TYR A 46 -6.88 15.56 11.30
N GLU A 47 -7.62 15.86 10.23
CA GLU A 47 -8.63 16.91 10.24
C GLU A 47 -9.78 16.58 11.21
N LEU A 48 -10.15 15.31 11.34
CA LEU A 48 -11.21 14.84 12.24
C LEU A 48 -10.77 14.81 13.72
N GLU A 49 -9.50 14.53 13.99
CA GLU A 49 -8.93 14.38 15.34
C GLU A 49 -8.40 15.70 15.95
N GLY A 50 -8.60 16.83 15.25
CA GLY A 50 -7.95 18.10 15.54
C GLY A 50 -6.64 18.24 14.77
N TYR A 51 -6.70 19.08 13.72
CA TYR A 51 -5.66 19.14 12.70
C TYR A 51 -4.29 19.51 13.29
N ASN A 52 -3.33 18.64 13.03
CA ASN A 52 -1.91 18.88 13.30
C ASN A 52 -1.12 18.41 12.08
N ARG A 53 -0.55 19.38 11.36
CA ARG A 53 0.22 19.15 10.14
C ARG A 53 1.43 18.24 10.39
N GLU A 54 2.15 18.44 11.48
CA GLU A 54 3.35 17.67 11.80
C GLU A 54 3.02 16.19 12.01
N ARG A 55 1.94 15.90 12.75
CA ARG A 55 1.47 14.52 12.93
C ARG A 55 0.99 13.90 11.62
N ALA A 56 0.30 14.67 10.77
CA ALA A 56 -0.15 14.20 9.46
C ALA A 56 1.03 13.82 8.55
N ILE A 57 2.05 14.68 8.48
CA ILE A 57 3.26 14.41 7.69
C ILE A 57 4.03 13.22 8.26
N ALA A 58 4.27 13.19 9.58
CA ALA A 58 4.98 12.08 10.23
C ALA A 58 4.28 10.73 10.04
N HIS A 59 2.94 10.70 10.03
CA HIS A 59 2.19 9.48 9.71
C HIS A 59 2.29 9.13 8.22
N ALA A 60 2.22 10.12 7.32
CA ALA A 60 2.37 9.91 5.88
C ALA A 60 3.78 9.38 5.49
N GLU A 61 4.83 9.75 6.23
CA GLU A 61 6.17 9.15 6.06
C GLU A 61 6.14 7.62 6.23
N GLY A 62 5.20 7.09 7.02
CA GLY A 62 4.91 5.66 7.19
C GLY A 62 4.58 4.89 5.91
N ILE A 63 4.22 5.60 4.83
CA ILE A 63 3.98 5.01 3.50
C ILE A 63 5.26 4.33 2.98
N TYR A 64 6.43 4.88 3.29
CA TYR A 64 7.72 4.30 2.89
C TYR A 64 7.91 2.89 3.47
N GLN A 65 7.69 2.72 4.77
CA GLN A 65 7.80 1.42 5.43
C GLN A 65 6.74 0.45 4.93
N THR A 66 5.51 0.94 4.71
CA THR A 66 4.41 0.12 4.16
C THR A 66 4.77 -0.43 2.79
N LEU A 67 5.23 0.42 1.88
CA LEU A 67 5.63 0.01 0.53
C LEU A 67 6.81 -0.96 0.57
N THR A 68 7.79 -0.73 1.45
CA THR A 68 8.93 -1.63 1.65
C THR A 68 8.47 -3.04 2.05
N GLN A 69 7.49 -3.14 2.96
CA GLN A 69 6.90 -4.43 3.36
C GLN A 69 6.18 -5.11 2.20
N VAL A 70 5.41 -4.36 1.40
CA VAL A 70 4.73 -4.89 0.21
C VAL A 70 5.74 -5.48 -0.78
N ILE A 71 6.83 -4.76 -1.06
CA ILE A 71 7.89 -5.24 -1.96
C ILE A 71 8.54 -6.50 -1.41
N GLN A 72 8.84 -6.53 -0.11
CA GLN A 72 9.42 -7.71 0.54
C GLN A 72 8.49 -8.94 0.45
N ILE A 73 7.19 -8.76 0.69
CA ILE A 73 6.19 -9.83 0.58
C ILE A 73 6.11 -10.33 -0.87
N SER A 74 6.01 -9.41 -1.83
CA SER A 74 5.97 -9.70 -3.26
C SER A 74 7.18 -10.54 -3.68
N HIS A 75 8.39 -10.15 -3.27
CA HIS A 75 9.61 -10.88 -3.58
C HIS A 75 9.66 -12.25 -2.89
N THR A 76 9.33 -12.32 -1.60
CA THR A 76 9.41 -13.56 -0.81
C THR A 76 8.43 -14.63 -1.28
N GLN A 77 7.23 -14.21 -1.69
CA GLN A 77 6.15 -15.12 -2.10
C GLN A 77 6.03 -15.27 -3.62
N ALA A 78 6.86 -14.56 -4.40
CA ALA A 78 6.80 -14.51 -5.85
C ALA A 78 5.39 -14.15 -6.40
N ILE A 79 4.75 -13.14 -5.78
CA ILE A 79 3.43 -12.63 -6.18
C ILE A 79 3.52 -11.17 -6.63
N PRO A 80 2.59 -10.68 -7.48
CA PRO A 80 2.54 -9.27 -7.85
C PRO A 80 2.33 -8.35 -6.64
N THR A 81 2.85 -7.11 -6.73
CA THR A 81 2.82 -6.15 -5.62
C THR A 81 1.40 -5.73 -5.20
N TYR A 82 0.42 -5.67 -6.12
CA TYR A 82 -0.97 -5.38 -5.77
C TYR A 82 -1.54 -6.44 -4.81
N LEU A 83 -1.25 -7.72 -5.09
CA LEU A 83 -1.71 -8.84 -4.28
C LEU A 83 -0.99 -8.88 -2.93
N ALA A 84 0.33 -8.60 -2.91
CA ALA A 84 1.10 -8.48 -1.69
C ALA A 84 0.57 -7.36 -0.76
N ALA A 85 0.12 -6.24 -1.33
CA ALA A 85 -0.51 -5.16 -0.57
C ALA A 85 -1.85 -5.58 0.03
N ASN A 86 -2.69 -6.30 -0.72
CA ASN A 86 -3.95 -6.84 -0.20
C ASN A 86 -3.71 -7.81 0.96
N GLN A 87 -2.77 -8.75 0.81
CA GLN A 87 -2.39 -9.67 1.89
C GLN A 87 -1.88 -8.94 3.15
N LEU A 88 -1.05 -7.90 2.98
CA LEU A 88 -0.56 -7.10 4.10
C LEU A 88 -1.71 -6.44 4.87
N ALA A 89 -2.69 -5.88 4.15
CA ALA A 89 -3.88 -5.27 4.74
C ALA A 89 -4.75 -6.31 5.47
N GLU A 90 -5.06 -7.44 4.83
CA GLU A 90 -5.84 -8.53 5.41
C GLU A 90 -5.21 -9.08 6.70
N ASN A 91 -3.89 -9.32 6.68
CA ASN A 91 -3.15 -9.77 7.85
C ASN A 91 -3.22 -8.76 9.00
N ARG A 92 -3.16 -7.46 8.71
CA ARG A 92 -3.30 -6.41 9.73
C ARG A 92 -4.69 -6.40 10.34
N LEU A 93 -5.74 -6.53 9.52
CA LEU A 93 -7.13 -6.61 9.99
C LEU A 93 -7.36 -7.83 10.88
N GLN A 94 -6.89 -9.00 10.46
CA GLN A 94 -7.00 -10.25 11.24
C GLN A 94 -6.31 -10.13 12.60
N ARG A 95 -5.06 -9.62 12.64
CA ARG A 95 -4.32 -9.44 13.90
C ARG A 95 -5.07 -8.54 14.89
N ILE A 96 -5.65 -7.44 14.41
CA ILE A 96 -6.44 -6.52 15.26
C ILE A 96 -7.73 -7.20 15.74
N ALA A 97 -8.42 -7.95 14.86
CA ALA A 97 -9.62 -8.69 15.23
C ALA A 97 -9.34 -9.69 16.36
N THR A 98 -8.27 -10.49 16.24
CA THR A 98 -7.90 -11.47 17.27
C THR A 98 -7.56 -10.83 18.63
N LEU A 99 -6.93 -9.65 18.63
CA LEU A 99 -6.63 -8.92 19.87
C LEU A 99 -7.88 -8.41 20.57
N LYS A 100 -8.90 -7.98 19.81
CA LYS A 100 -10.17 -7.49 20.37
C LYS A 100 -11.00 -8.61 20.99
N THR A 101 -10.99 -9.81 20.43
CA THR A 101 -11.74 -10.97 20.96
C THR A 101 -11.14 -11.56 22.26
N ARG A 102 -9.88 -11.23 22.58
CA ARG A 102 -9.20 -11.67 23.81
C ARG A 102 -9.38 -10.72 25.00
N ARG A 103 -10.13 -9.63 24.83
CA ARG A 103 -10.58 -8.74 25.91
C ARG A 103 -12.01 -9.08 26.27
#